data_AF-A0A1Y4S7Y0-F1
#
_entry.id   AF-A0A1Y4S7Y0-F1
#
_cell.length_a   1.000
_cell.length_b   1.000
_cell.length_c   1.000
_cell.angle_alpha   90.00
_cell.angle_beta   90.00
_cell.angle_gamma   90.00
#
_symmetry.space_group_name_H-M   'P 1'
#
loop_
_entity.id
_entity.type
_entity.pdbx_description
1 polymer ?
#
loop_
_entity_poly.entity_id
_entity_poly.type
_entity_poly.pdbx_seq_one_letter_code
_entity_poly.pdbx_strand_id
1 'polypeptide(L)'
;MHYVPACVHPEEGQKAEEVFIWTGADYDPGADLLAVTGCIWACPYSTIVLDFSCPLQPQPPEHWLDLRHIVDPDNTRFDDIEFVRWRSDALLLRCCDTENGRWKEARVSLERLQSVMSRYQKE
;
A
#
# COMPACT_ATOMS: atom_id res chain seq x y z
N MET A 1 16.86 -20.64 -3.57
CA MET A 1 15.73 -20.57 -4.52
C MET A 1 15.17 -19.16 -4.42
N HIS A 2 15.11 -18.39 -5.50
CA HIS A 2 14.52 -17.06 -5.49
C HIS A 2 13.04 -17.19 -5.82
N TYR A 3 12.16 -16.63 -4.97
CA TYR A 3 10.75 -16.51 -5.31
C TYR A 3 10.61 -15.41 -6.36
N VAL A 4 10.13 -15.78 -7.55
CA VAL A 4 9.77 -14.84 -8.61
C VAL A 4 8.25 -14.87 -8.70
N PRO A 5 7.54 -13.75 -8.45
CA PRO A 5 6.10 -13.69 -8.55
C PRO A 5 5.63 -14.13 -9.95
N ALA A 6 4.57 -14.93 -10.00
CA ALA A 6 4.04 -15.48 -11.27
C ALA A 6 3.63 -14.37 -12.26
N CYS A 7 3.14 -13.23 -11.78
CA CYS A 7 2.84 -12.05 -12.59
C CYS A 7 4.05 -11.50 -13.36
N VAL A 8 5.28 -11.63 -12.83
CA VAL A 8 6.51 -11.18 -13.50
C VAL A 8 6.99 -12.20 -14.54
N HIS A 9 6.73 -13.48 -14.31
CA HIS A 9 7.12 -14.57 -15.21
C HIS A 9 5.97 -15.56 -15.39
N PRO A 10 4.95 -15.17 -16.17
CA PRO A 10 3.71 -15.93 -16.27
C PRO A 10 3.90 -17.19 -17.13
N GLU A 11 2.98 -18.13 -17.02
CA GLU A 11 3.01 -19.35 -17.84
C GLU A 11 2.78 -19.02 -19.33
N GLU A 12 3.17 -19.96 -20.21
CA GLU A 12 3.01 -19.78 -21.66
C GLU A 12 1.54 -19.51 -22.03
N GLY A 13 1.28 -18.36 -22.66
CA GLY A 13 -0.06 -17.90 -23.02
C GLY A 13 -0.71 -16.91 -22.04
N GLN A 14 -0.13 -16.71 -20.86
CA GLN A 14 -0.52 -15.63 -19.94
C GLN A 14 0.28 -14.35 -20.21
N LYS A 15 -0.30 -13.20 -19.86
CA LYS A 15 0.38 -11.90 -19.99
C LYS A 15 1.17 -11.61 -18.73
N ALA A 16 2.34 -10.99 -18.90
CA ALA A 16 3.06 -10.45 -17.75
C ALA A 16 2.23 -9.31 -17.17
N GLU A 17 2.13 -9.29 -15.85
CA GLU A 17 1.44 -8.26 -15.09
C GLU A 17 2.45 -7.47 -14.27
N GLU A 18 2.15 -6.21 -14.09
CA GLU A 18 3.01 -5.29 -13.36
C GLU A 18 2.85 -5.52 -11.87
N VAL A 19 3.97 -5.37 -11.16
CA VAL A 19 4.00 -5.49 -9.71
C VAL A 19 4.38 -4.17 -9.09
N PHE A 20 3.79 -3.89 -7.94
CA PHE A 20 4.19 -2.78 -7.09
C PHE A 20 5.68 -2.93 -6.74
N ILE A 21 6.50 -1.94 -7.07
CA ILE A 21 7.94 -1.93 -6.81
C ILE A 21 8.18 -1.41 -5.41
N TRP A 22 8.63 -2.27 -4.51
CA TRP A 22 8.90 -1.92 -3.13
C TRP A 22 10.21 -1.14 -3.04
N THR A 23 10.18 -0.03 -2.32
CA THR A 23 11.33 0.87 -2.14
C THR A 23 11.60 1.19 -0.67
N GLY A 24 10.65 0.89 0.21
CA GLY A 24 10.77 0.99 1.66
C GLY A 24 9.70 0.14 2.34
N ALA A 25 9.95 -0.24 3.60
CA ALA A 25 9.02 -1.01 4.40
C ALA A 25 9.19 -0.68 5.89
N ASP A 26 8.08 -0.39 6.56
CA ASP A 26 8.03 0.05 7.95
C ASP A 26 6.96 -0.74 8.70
N TYR A 27 7.39 -1.55 9.66
CA TYR A 27 6.53 -2.42 10.46
C TYR A 27 6.06 -1.74 11.75
N ASP A 28 4.77 -1.86 12.06
CA ASP A 28 4.21 -1.52 13.36
C ASP A 28 3.91 -2.79 14.17
N PRO A 29 4.67 -3.08 15.24
CA PRO A 29 4.43 -4.25 16.08
C PRO A 29 3.19 -4.12 16.97
N GLY A 30 2.59 -2.93 17.07
CA GLY A 30 1.36 -2.72 17.86
C GLY A 30 0.11 -3.20 17.13
N ALA A 31 0.07 -3.02 15.81
CA ALA A 31 -1.06 -3.38 14.97
C ALA A 31 -0.83 -4.62 14.09
N ASP A 32 0.40 -5.16 14.08
CA ASP A 32 0.86 -6.19 13.16
C ASP A 32 0.68 -5.78 11.68
N LEU A 33 0.98 -4.51 11.36
CA LEU A 33 0.83 -3.98 9.99
C LEU A 33 2.19 -3.59 9.40
N LEU A 34 2.36 -3.85 8.11
CA LEU A 34 3.52 -3.43 7.35
C LEU A 34 3.11 -2.35 6.34
N ALA A 35 3.65 -1.15 6.48
CA ALA A 35 3.53 -0.11 5.46
C ALA A 35 4.68 -0.30 4.47
N VAL A 36 4.37 -0.33 3.18
CA VAL A 36 5.35 -0.48 2.11
C VAL A 36 5.21 0.71 1.17
N THR A 37 6.31 1.43 0.97
CA THR A 37 6.36 2.54 0.02
C THR A 37 6.89 2.06 -1.33
N GLY A 38 6.37 2.64 -2.40
CA GLY A 38 6.72 2.21 -3.74
C GLY A 38 5.84 2.80 -4.80
N CYS A 39 5.86 2.19 -5.97
CA CYS A 39 5.11 2.65 -7.13
C CYS A 39 4.91 1.52 -8.13
N ILE A 40 3.93 1.70 -9.00
CA ILE A 40 3.85 1.00 -10.28
C ILE A 40 4.56 1.91 -11.30
N TRP A 41 5.49 1.38 -12.10
CA TRP A 41 6.25 2.14 -13.12
C TRP A 41 6.93 3.45 -12.69
N ALA A 42 7.50 3.51 -11.49
CA ALA A 42 8.21 4.70 -11.01
C ALA A 42 7.33 5.96 -10.78
N CYS A 43 6.00 5.93 -11.00
CA CYS A 43 5.06 7.04 -10.72
C CYS A 43 3.58 6.61 -10.95
N PRO A 44 2.60 7.10 -10.15
CA PRO A 44 2.76 7.87 -8.93
C PRO A 44 3.28 7.02 -7.76
N TYR A 45 3.93 7.68 -6.81
CA TYR A 45 4.35 7.02 -5.57
C TYR A 45 3.14 6.76 -4.67
N SER A 46 3.12 5.60 -4.03
CA SER A 46 2.07 5.23 -3.08
C SER A 46 2.63 4.52 -1.87
N THR A 47 1.74 4.31 -0.91
CA THR A 47 1.97 3.47 0.26
C THR A 47 0.87 2.42 0.30
N ILE A 48 1.27 1.15 0.30
CA ILE A 48 0.37 0.02 0.55
C ILE A 48 0.52 -0.45 2.00
N VAL A 49 -0.54 -1.01 2.58
CA VAL A 49 -0.53 -1.63 3.90
C VAL A 49 -0.88 -3.11 3.79
N LEU A 50 -0.10 -3.95 4.48
CA LEU A 50 -0.23 -5.41 4.50
C LEU A 50 -0.54 -5.88 5.93
N ASP A 51 -1.32 -6.95 6.05
CA ASP A 51 -1.58 -7.63 7.33
C ASP A 51 -0.41 -8.54 7.67
N PHE A 52 0.46 -8.11 8.56
CA PHE A 52 1.70 -8.81 8.87
C PHE A 52 1.60 -9.70 10.12
N SER A 53 0.39 -10.04 10.56
CA SER A 53 0.15 -10.96 11.70
C SER A 53 0.68 -12.37 11.44
N CYS A 54 0.70 -12.81 10.18
CA CYS A 54 1.25 -14.09 9.72
C CYS A 54 2.33 -13.86 8.64
N PRO A 55 3.54 -13.39 8.99
CA PRO A 55 4.52 -12.86 8.02
C PRO A 55 5.10 -13.90 7.06
N LEU A 56 5.01 -15.19 7.41
CA LEU A 56 5.45 -16.30 6.56
C LEU A 56 4.36 -16.80 5.62
N GLN A 57 3.13 -16.30 5.74
CA GLN A 57 2.04 -16.65 4.86
C GLN A 57 2.04 -15.69 3.65
N PRO A 58 2.07 -16.22 2.41
CA PRO A 58 1.95 -15.39 1.23
C PRO A 58 0.65 -14.58 1.27
N GLN A 59 0.76 -13.27 1.05
CA GLN A 59 -0.40 -12.40 0.85
C GLN A 59 -0.50 -12.04 -0.62
N PRO A 60 -1.59 -12.46 -1.29
CA PRO A 60 -1.76 -12.17 -2.70
C PRO A 60 -2.12 -10.68 -2.88
N PRO A 61 -1.83 -10.07 -4.05
CA PRO A 61 -1.98 -8.63 -4.27
C PRO A 61 -3.37 -8.06 -3.99
N GLU A 62 -4.42 -8.88 -4.08
CA GLU A 62 -5.80 -8.51 -3.79
C GLU A 62 -6.01 -8.16 -2.32
N HIS A 63 -5.14 -8.62 -1.41
CA HIS A 63 -5.20 -8.27 0.01
C HIS A 63 -4.39 -7.01 0.35
N TRP A 64 -3.68 -6.42 -0.61
CA TRP A 64 -2.85 -5.24 -0.37
C TRP A 64 -3.72 -3.99 -0.35
N LEU A 65 -3.70 -3.25 0.75
CA LEU A 65 -4.47 -2.02 0.87
C LEU A 65 -3.65 -0.82 0.36
N ASP A 66 -3.92 -0.35 -0.86
CA ASP A 66 -3.42 0.95 -1.32
C ASP A 66 -4.08 2.10 -0.56
N LEU A 67 -3.30 2.90 0.16
CA LEU A 67 -3.80 4.01 0.96
C LEU A 67 -4.43 5.12 0.13
N ARG A 68 -4.16 5.17 -1.18
CA ARG A 68 -4.90 6.02 -2.12
C ARG A 68 -6.40 5.82 -2.05
N HIS A 69 -6.87 4.58 -1.94
CA HIS A 69 -8.30 4.28 -1.82
C HIS A 69 -8.94 4.84 -0.54
N ILE A 70 -8.14 5.26 0.44
CA ILE A 70 -8.61 5.88 1.68
C ILE A 70 -8.52 7.40 1.62
N VAL A 71 -7.39 7.95 1.16
CA VAL A 71 -7.14 9.40 1.22
C VAL A 71 -7.58 10.16 -0.03
N ASP A 72 -7.69 9.49 -1.16
CA ASP A 72 -8.16 10.03 -2.45
C ASP A 72 -8.92 8.96 -3.24
N PRO A 73 -10.12 8.55 -2.75
CA PRO A 73 -10.89 7.47 -3.36
C PRO A 73 -11.32 7.76 -4.81
N ASP A 74 -11.43 9.03 -5.19
CA ASP A 74 -11.79 9.45 -6.54
C ASP A 74 -10.54 9.59 -7.45
N ASN A 75 -9.33 9.46 -6.91
CA ASN A 75 -8.05 9.60 -7.61
C ASN A 75 -7.95 10.89 -8.44
N THR A 76 -8.30 12.03 -7.83
CA THR A 76 -8.31 13.34 -8.51
C THR A 76 -7.43 14.38 -7.82
N ARG A 77 -7.06 14.14 -6.56
CA ARG A 77 -6.54 15.18 -5.68
C ARG A 77 -5.05 15.04 -5.40
N PHE A 78 -4.54 13.82 -5.30
CA PHE A 78 -3.16 13.57 -4.93
C PHE A 78 -2.40 12.79 -6.00
N ASP A 79 -1.18 13.26 -6.29
CA ASP A 79 -0.25 12.57 -7.18
C ASP A 79 0.47 11.49 -6.36
N ASP A 80 1.43 11.92 -5.53
CA ASP A 80 2.17 11.04 -4.62
C ASP A 80 1.53 10.93 -3.24
N ILE A 81 1.55 9.71 -2.68
CA ILE A 81 1.12 9.41 -1.31
C ILE A 81 2.25 8.66 -0.59
N GLU A 82 2.89 9.34 0.36
CA GLU A 82 4.08 8.83 1.03
C GLU A 82 3.84 8.57 2.52
N PHE A 83 4.37 7.44 2.98
CA PHE A 83 4.49 7.11 4.39
C PHE A 83 5.40 8.11 5.11
N VAL A 84 4.96 8.55 6.29
CA VAL A 84 5.78 9.39 7.18
C VAL A 84 6.20 8.61 8.41
N ARG A 85 5.24 7.98 9.11
CA ARG A 85 5.47 7.18 10.32
C ARG A 85 4.19 6.53 10.83
N TRP A 86 4.39 5.50 11.64
CA TRP A 86 3.37 4.97 12.54
C TRP A 86 3.22 5.83 13.80
N ARG A 87 2.00 5.82 14.34
CA ARG A 87 1.59 6.32 15.66
C ARG A 87 0.80 5.21 16.37
N SER A 88 0.69 5.32 17.68
CA SER A 88 -0.01 4.33 18.52
C SER A 88 -1.44 4.01 18.07
N ASP A 89 -2.11 4.93 17.38
CA ASP A 89 -3.51 4.83 16.96
C ASP A 89 -3.74 5.18 15.48
N ALA A 90 -2.69 5.46 14.71
CA ALA A 90 -2.82 5.87 13.31
C ALA A 90 -1.55 5.71 12.48
N LEU A 91 -1.71 5.70 11.16
CA LEU A 91 -0.67 5.93 10.18
C LEU A 91 -0.70 7.39 9.73
N LEU A 92 0.47 8.04 9.68
CA LEU A 92 0.63 9.38 9.12
C LEU A 92 1.24 9.31 7.72
N LEU A 93 0.59 9.99 6.79
CA LEU A 93 1.00 10.17 5.40
C LEU A 93 1.28 11.64 5.11
N ARG A 94 2.02 11.88 4.03
CA ARG A 94 1.99 13.14 3.31
C ARG A 94 1.56 12.87 1.87
N CYS A 95 0.70 13.72 1.34
CA CYS A 95 0.15 13.60 -0.01
C CYS A 95 0.48 14.86 -0.81
N CYS A 96 0.95 14.70 -2.05
CA CYS A 96 1.28 15.79 -2.95
C CYS A 96 0.02 16.23 -3.73
N ASP A 97 -0.44 17.46 -3.51
CA ASP A 97 -1.65 18.00 -4.14
C ASP A 97 -1.44 18.26 -5.64
N THR A 98 -2.30 17.70 -6.50
CA THR A 98 -2.16 17.77 -7.96
C THR A 98 -2.29 19.19 -8.51
N GLU A 99 -3.05 20.07 -7.83
CA GLU A 99 -3.32 21.43 -8.33
C GLU A 99 -2.14 22.38 -8.12
N ASN A 100 -1.40 22.22 -7.01
CA ASN A 100 -0.40 23.20 -6.57
C ASN A 100 0.94 22.59 -6.14
N GLY A 101 1.09 21.26 -6.18
CA GLY A 101 2.32 20.54 -5.83
C GLY A 101 2.71 20.63 -4.35
N ARG A 102 1.82 21.09 -3.47
CA ARG A 102 2.13 21.19 -2.03
C ARG A 102 1.81 19.90 -1.31
N TRP A 103 2.69 19.53 -0.39
CA TRP A 103 2.48 18.42 0.52
C TRP A 103 1.48 18.76 1.61
N LYS A 104 0.50 17.87 1.81
CA LYS A 104 -0.49 17.93 2.89
C LYS A 104 -0.38 16.67 3.74
N GLU A 105 -0.40 16.81 5.06
CA GLU A 105 -0.46 15.63 5.95
C GLU A 105 -1.85 15.01 5.92
N ALA A 106 -1.90 13.69 5.88
CA ALA A 106 -3.12 12.90 6.03
C ALA A 106 -2.93 11.86 7.14
N ARG A 107 -3.95 11.68 7.97
CA ARG A 107 -3.93 10.73 9.09
C ARG A 107 -4.99 9.67 8.87
N VAL A 108 -4.59 8.39 8.89
CA VAL A 108 -5.50 7.25 8.78
C VAL A 108 -5.47 6.47 10.09
N SER A 109 -6.59 6.42 10.81
CA SER A 109 -6.69 5.67 12.07
C SER A 109 -6.52 4.16 11.85
N LEU A 110 -5.93 3.45 12.81
CA LEU A 110 -5.78 1.99 12.74
C LEU A 110 -7.13 1.28 12.62
N GLU A 111 -8.17 1.75 13.31
CA GLU A 111 -9.53 1.21 13.21
C GLU A 111 -10.04 1.26 11.75
N ARG A 112 -9.77 2.36 11.05
CA ARG A 112 -10.15 2.51 9.64
C ARG A 112 -9.36 1.55 8.74
N LEU A 113 -8.05 1.39 8.96
CA LEU A 113 -7.24 0.42 8.21
C LEU A 113 -7.80 -0.99 8.38
N GLN A 114 -8.00 -1.43 9.61
CA GLN A 114 -8.52 -2.75 9.93
C GLN A 114 -9.92 -2.99 9.36
N SER A 115 -10.81 -1.99 9.44
CA SER A 115 -12.16 -2.06 8.88
C SER A 115 -12.16 -2.24 7.36
N VAL A 116 -11.25 -1.56 6.66
CA VAL A 116 -11.13 -1.67 5.19
C VAL A 116 -10.47 -3.00 4.83
N MET A 117 -9.36 -3.37 5.46
CA MET A 117 -8.65 -4.63 5.20
C MET A 117 -9.53 -5.87 5.41
N SER A 118 -10.41 -5.85 6.42
CA SER A 118 -11.39 -6.92 6.66
C SER A 118 -12.38 -7.14 5.51
N ARG A 119 -12.52 -6.18 4.59
CA ARG A 119 -13.35 -6.30 3.38
C ARG A 119 -12.56 -6.96 2.25
N TYR A 120 -11.30 -6.56 2.08
CA TYR A 120 -10.38 -7.13 1.08
C TYR A 120 -10.04 -8.60 1.33
N GLN A 121 -10.15 -9.09 2.56
CA GLN A 121 -9.93 -10.52 2.90
C GLN A 121 -11.17 -11.42 2.72
N LYS A 122 -12.35 -10.85 2.38
CA LYS A 122 -13.61 -11.61 2.24
C LYS A 122 -14.09 -11.76 0.79
N GLU A 123 -13.49 -11.02 -0.12
CA GLU A 123 -13.75 -11.06 -1.57
C GLU A 123 -12.75 -11.99 -2.25
#